data_AF-A0A450YSF4-F1
#
_entry.id   AF-A0A450YSF4-F1
#
_cell.length_a   1.000
_cell.length_b   1.000
_cell.length_c   1.000
_cell.angle_alpha   90.00
_cell.angle_beta   90.00
_cell.angle_gamma   90.00
#
_symmetry.space_group_name_H-M   'P 1'
#
loop_
_entity.id
_entity.type
_entity.pdbx_description
1 polymer ?
#
loop_
_entity_poly.entity_id
_entity_poly.type
_entity_poly.pdbx_seq_one_letter_code
_entity_poly.pdbx_strand_id
1 'polypeptide(L)' 'MRLVNPLDESELTMEKHGKMLRKEILNDIPTNDLSSVIADFESEGATVSTEQKRNGRWSLTAIFEYYPK' A
#
# COMPACT_ATOMS: atom_id res chain seq x y z
N MET A 1 -7.47 15.13 32.74
CA MET A 1 -7.49 13.77 32.17
C MET A 1 -7.74 13.92 30.68
N ARG A 2 -6.73 13.75 29.82
CA ARG A 2 -6.91 13.75 28.36
C ARG A 2 -6.66 12.32 27.89
N LEU A 3 -7.74 11.65 27.52
CA LEU A 3 -7.72 10.35 26.87
C LEU A 3 -7.23 10.58 25.44
N VAL A 4 -5.94 10.31 25.20
CA VAL A 4 -5.40 10.22 23.84
C VAL A 4 -5.59 8.79 23.39
N ASN A 5 -6.60 8.55 22.54
CA ASN A 5 -6.70 7.30 21.82
C ASN A 5 -5.55 7.26 20.80
N PRO A 6 -4.71 6.21 20.77
CA PRO A 6 -3.83 5.99 19.64
C PRO A 6 -4.71 5.61 18.45
N LEU A 7 -4.85 6.53 17.50
CA LEU A 7 -5.42 6.21 16.20
C LEU A 7 -4.45 5.25 15.50
N ASP A 8 -4.91 4.01 15.45
CA ASP A 8 -4.36 2.84 14.79
C ASP A 8 -3.83 3.17 13.38
N GLU A 9 -2.63 2.66 13.09
CA GLU A 9 -1.78 2.90 11.92
C GLU A 9 -2.36 2.30 10.63
N SER A 10 -3.53 2.78 10.20
CA SER A 10 -4.00 2.67 8.82
C SER A 10 -4.25 4.07 8.30
N GLU A 11 -3.18 4.79 7.97
CA GLU A 11 -3.24 6.12 7.35
C GLU A 11 -3.90 6.03 5.96
N LEU A 12 -5.23 6.08 5.98
CA LEU A 12 -6.06 6.38 4.84
C LEU A 12 -6.03 7.90 4.66
N THR A 13 -5.05 8.38 3.89
CA THR A 13 -4.94 9.79 3.51
C THR A 13 -6.12 10.18 2.63
N MET A 14 -7.19 10.68 3.26
CA MET A 14 -8.31 11.32 2.58
C MET A 14 -7.90 12.73 2.17
N GLU A 15 -7.37 12.88 0.96
CA GLU A 15 -7.15 14.21 0.40
C GLU A 15 -8.49 14.86 0.02
N LYS A 16 -8.60 16.15 0.36
CA LYS A 16 -9.77 17.04 0.44
C LYS A 16 -10.63 17.20 -0.83
N HIS A 17 -10.48 16.36 -1.84
CA HIS A 17 -11.24 16.40 -3.09
C HIS A 17 -11.59 14.98 -3.56
N GLY A 18 -12.54 14.32 -2.89
CA GLY A 18 -13.29 13.17 -3.42
C GLY A 18 -12.49 12.03 -4.05
N LYS A 19 -11.20 11.88 -3.74
CA LYS A 19 -10.33 10.79 -4.19
C LYS A 19 -9.73 10.19 -2.93
N MET A 20 -10.10 8.95 -2.64
CA MET A 20 -9.61 8.23 -1.48
C MET A 20 -8.44 7.37 -1.96
N LEU A 21 -7.22 7.81 -1.63
CA LEU A 21 -6.00 7.10 -1.97
C LEU A 21 -5.63 6.19 -0.79
N ARG A 22 -5.64 4.87 -0.99
CA ARG A 22 -5.11 3.91 -0.02
C ARG A 22 -3.72 3.50 -0.47
N LYS A 23 -2.73 3.67 0.39
CA LYS A 23 -1.36 3.21 0.16
C LYS A 23 -1.10 1.99 1.03
N GLU A 24 -0.58 0.93 0.42
CA GLU A 24 -0.14 -0.27 1.13
C GLU A 24 1.33 -0.54 0.81
N ILE A 25 2.13 -0.86 1.83
CA ILE A 25 3.57 -1.09 1.68
C ILE A 25 3.90 -2.46 2.26
N LEU A 26 4.41 -3.34 1.39
CA LEU A 26 4.94 -4.63 1.77
C LEU A 26 6.46 -4.59 1.68
N ASN A 27 7.10 -5.26 2.63
CA ASN A 27 8.54 -5.35 2.71
C ASN A 27 8.94 -6.82 2.76
N ASP A 28 10.20 -7.09 2.40
CA ASP A 28 10.81 -8.40 2.57
C ASP A 28 10.20 -9.51 1.71
N ILE A 29 9.66 -9.14 0.54
CA ILE A 29 9.05 -10.07 -0.42
C ILE A 29 10.15 -10.88 -1.11
N PRO A 30 10.07 -12.23 -1.10
CA PRO A 30 10.96 -13.07 -1.89
C PRO A 30 10.73 -12.86 -3.39
N THR A 31 11.79 -12.95 -4.20
CA THR A 31 11.67 -12.84 -5.68
C THR A 31 10.67 -13.82 -6.27
N ASN A 32 10.53 -15.02 -5.69
CA ASN A 32 9.60 -16.04 -6.17
C ASN A 32 8.13 -15.66 -5.97
N ASP A 33 7.83 -14.85 -4.95
CA ASP A 33 6.47 -14.44 -4.61
C ASP A 33 6.12 -13.07 -5.19
N LEU A 34 7.13 -12.26 -5.56
CA LEU A 34 6.94 -10.89 -6.05
C LEU A 34 5.91 -10.78 -7.18
N SER A 35 6.03 -11.62 -8.21
CA SER A 35 5.13 -11.56 -9.36
C SER A 35 3.68 -11.89 -9.01
N SER A 36 3.45 -12.82 -8.07
CA SER A 36 2.10 -13.15 -7.61
C SER A 36 1.51 -11.96 -6.84
N VAL A 37 2.29 -11.39 -5.93
CA VAL A 37 1.87 -10.26 -5.11
C VAL A 37 1.54 -9.04 -5.99
N ILE A 38 2.37 -8.72 -6.99
CA ILE A 38 2.08 -7.63 -7.94
C ILE A 38 0.73 -7.88 -8.65
N ALA A 39 0.52 -9.09 -9.16
CA ALA A 39 -0.70 -9.43 -9.91
C ALA A 39 -1.96 -9.31 -9.04
N ASP A 40 -1.89 -9.71 -7.77
CA ASP A 40 -3.00 -9.56 -6.82
C ASP A 40 -3.37 -8.07 -6.65
N PHE A 41 -2.38 -7.21 -6.39
CA PHE A 41 -2.60 -5.78 -6.23
C PHE A 41 -3.11 -5.09 -7.50
N GLU A 42 -2.52 -5.39 -8.66
CA GLU A 42 -2.97 -4.84 -9.94
C GLU A 42 -4.40 -5.29 -10.27
N SER A 43 -4.76 -6.54 -9.96
CA SER A 43 -6.12 -7.06 -10.15
C SER A 43 -7.15 -6.38 -9.24
N GLU A 44 -6.74 -5.90 -8.07
CA GLU A 44 -7.56 -5.07 -7.18
C GLU A 44 -7.61 -3.59 -7.60
N GLY A 45 -6.88 -3.22 -8.66
CA GLY A 45 -6.85 -1.85 -9.18
C GLY A 45 -5.82 -0.95 -8.50
N ALA A 46 -4.83 -1.51 -7.81
CA ALA A 46 -3.69 -0.73 -7.33
C ALA A 46 -2.66 -0.49 -8.44
N THR A 47 -2.04 0.69 -8.38
CA THR A 47 -0.78 0.95 -9.05
C THR A 47 0.36 0.45 -8.16
N VAL A 48 1.17 -0.47 -8.68
CA VAL A 48 2.24 -1.11 -7.92
C VAL A 48 3.61 -0.55 -8.31
N SER A 49 4.46 -0.30 -7.33
CA SER A 49 5.87 0.07 -7.50
C SER A 49 6.75 -0.84 -6.64
N THR A 50 7.81 -1.38 -7.21
CA THR A 50 8.68 -2.34 -6.53
C THR A 50 10.13 -1.86 -6.51
N GLU A 51 10.78 -2.03 -5.37
CA GLU A 51 12.19 -1.71 -5.17
C GLU A 51 12.92 -2.94 -4.60
N GLN A 52 14.04 -3.32 -5.20
CA GLN A 52 14.89 -4.38 -4.67
C GLN A 52 15.84 -3.80 -3.61
N LYS A 53 15.80 -4.37 -2.41
CA LYS A 53 16.71 -4.01 -1.30
C LYS A 53 18.06 -4.70 -1.44
N ARG A 54 19.08 -4.16 -0.77
CA ARG A 54 20.45 -4.72 -0.74
C ARG A 54 20.54 -6.16 -0.21
N ASN A 55 19.54 -6.62 0.55
CA ASN A 55 19.46 -7.99 1.06
C ASN A 55 18.89 -8.98 0.02
N GLY A 56 18.61 -8.55 -1.21
CA GLY A 56 18.05 -9.37 -2.28
C GLY A 56 16.54 -9.58 -2.19
N ARG A 57 15.87 -9.01 -1.17
CA ARG A 57 14.41 -9.02 -1.02
C ARG A 57 13.79 -7.77 -1.63
N TRP A 58 12.49 -7.83 -1.87
CA TRP A 58 11.75 -6.75 -2.51
C TRP A 58 10.86 -5.99 -1.52
N SER A 59 10.73 -4.70 -1.76
CA SER A 59 9.69 -3.86 -1.19
C SER A 59 8.72 -3.49 -2.29
N LEU A 60 7.43 -3.54 -1.97
CA LEU A 60 6.33 -3.24 -2.88
C LEU A 60 5.48 -2.15 -2.26
N THR A 61 5.15 -1.13 -3.04
CA THR A 61 4.23 -0.05 -2.69
C THR A 61 3.05 -0.12 -3.64
N ALA A 62 1.87 -0.41 -3.13
CA ALA A 62 0.60 -0.41 -3.85
C ALA A 62 -0.18 0.87 -3.54
N ILE A 63 -0.71 1.53 -4.56
CA ILE A 63 -1.54 2.74 -4.44
C ILE A 63 -2.88 2.48 -5.10
N PHE A 64 -3.94 2.44 -4.30
CA PHE A 64 -5.32 2.27 -4.77
C PHE A 64 -5.99 3.63 -4.90
N GLU A 65 -6.51 3.91 -6.09
CA GLU A 65 -7.28 5.13 -6.35
C GLU A 65 -8.78 4.82 -6.33
N TYR A 66 -9.48 5.21 -5.26
CA TYR A 66 -10.93 5.08 -5.19
C TYR A 66 -11.65 6.40 -5.48
N TYR A 67 -12.56 6.35 -6.45
CA TYR A 67 -13.45 7.44 -6.83
C TYR A 67 -14.88 7.15 -6.33
N PRO A 68 -15.32 7.72 -5.19
CA PRO A 68 -16.71 7.65 -4.77
C PRO A 68 -17.61 8.28 -5.86
N LYS A 69 -18.56 7.51 -6.37
CA LYS A 69 -19.65 7.98 -7.25
C LYS A 69 -20.78 8.61 -6.45
#